data_AF-A0A951ZNL9-F1
#
_entry.id   AF-A0A951ZNL9-F1
#
_cell.length_a   1.000
_cell.length_b   1.000
_cell.length_c   1.000
_cell.angle_alpha   90.00
_cell.angle_beta   90.00
_cell.angle_gamma   90.00
#
_symmetry.space_group_name_H-M   'P 1'
#
loop_
_entity.id
_entity.type
_entity.pdbx_description
1 polymer ?
#
loop_
_entity_poly.entity_id
_entity_poly.type
_entity_poly.pdbx_seq_one_letter_code
_entity_poly.pdbx_strand_id
1 'polypeptide(L)'
;LVLEVRPTQVTLVPDPPESLTSNAGWDTKKFSDFLKEIVLEFKSAGIRTSLFLDPNPDMIESAFQTGTDRIELYTEMYATDYQAHREQAIKPYKATAKKAAEMGLGINAGHDLNLINLSFFAKQIPSLQEVSIGHALIADALYLGLENTIQAYKRQLLA
;
A
#
# COMPACT_ATOMS: atom_id res chain seq x y z
N LEU A 1 -20.32 9.47 2.35
CA LEU A 1 -19.33 8.93 3.30
C LEU A 1 -17.98 9.66 3.25
N VAL A 2 -17.13 9.50 2.22
CA VAL A 2 -15.75 10.08 2.24
C VAL A 2 -15.76 11.61 2.40
N LEU A 3 -16.52 12.35 1.58
CA LEU A 3 -16.62 13.81 1.66
C LEU A 3 -17.32 14.34 2.91
N GLU A 4 -18.13 13.50 3.54
CA GLU A 4 -18.86 13.81 4.76
C GLU A 4 -17.95 13.65 5.98
N VAL A 5 -17.20 12.54 6.05
CA VAL A 5 -16.27 12.22 7.14
C VAL A 5 -14.96 13.01 7.04
N ARG A 6 -14.51 13.34 5.82
CA ARG A 6 -13.25 14.04 5.52
C ARG A 6 -12.04 13.40 6.21
N PRO A 7 -11.72 12.13 5.90
CA PRO A 7 -10.59 11.45 6.52
C PRO A 7 -9.26 12.12 6.14
N THR A 8 -8.22 11.92 6.95
CA THR A 8 -6.87 12.37 6.61
C THR A 8 -6.32 11.72 5.34
N GLN A 9 -6.72 10.48 5.05
CA GLN A 9 -6.33 9.73 3.84
C GLN A 9 -7.48 8.85 3.35
N VAL A 10 -7.58 8.68 2.04
CA VAL A 10 -8.41 7.67 1.38
C VAL A 10 -7.54 6.83 0.44
N THR A 11 -7.55 5.51 0.62
CA THR A 11 -6.90 4.56 -0.29
C THR A 11 -7.95 3.96 -1.20
N LEU A 12 -7.83 4.19 -2.51
CA LEU A 12 -8.72 3.66 -3.53
C LEU A 12 -8.29 2.24 -3.92
N VAL A 13 -9.22 1.30 -3.81
CA VAL A 13 -9.05 -0.12 -4.22
C VAL A 13 -10.00 -0.45 -5.37
N PRO A 14 -9.63 -1.34 -6.31
CA PRO A 14 -10.45 -1.69 -7.48
C PRO A 14 -11.50 -2.77 -7.19
N ASP A 15 -11.72 -3.12 -5.93
CA ASP A 15 -12.52 -4.28 -5.54
C ASP A 15 -14.02 -4.09 -5.86
N PRO A 16 -14.63 -5.05 -6.59
CA PRO A 16 -16.07 -5.05 -6.76
C PRO A 16 -16.78 -5.41 -5.44
N PRO A 17 -18.07 -5.09 -5.28
CA PRO A 17 -18.84 -5.38 -4.07
C PRO A 17 -18.83 -6.85 -3.64
N GLU A 18 -18.63 -7.78 -4.58
CA GLU A 18 -18.59 -9.22 -4.36
C GLU A 18 -17.24 -9.73 -3.84
N SER A 19 -16.20 -8.88 -3.78
CA SER A 19 -14.86 -9.29 -3.38
C SER A 19 -14.76 -9.55 -1.88
N LEU A 20 -14.13 -10.67 -1.50
CA LEU A 20 -13.86 -11.00 -0.09
C LEU A 20 -12.67 -10.21 0.49
N THR A 21 -11.69 -9.86 -0.35
CA THR A 21 -10.49 -9.08 0.01
C THR A 21 -9.88 -8.45 -1.25
N SER A 22 -9.02 -7.43 -1.08
CA SER A 22 -8.29 -6.83 -2.20
C SER A 22 -7.33 -7.83 -2.82
N ASN A 23 -7.55 -8.18 -4.09
CA ASN A 23 -6.76 -9.20 -4.77
C ASN A 23 -6.00 -8.69 -6.00
N ALA A 24 -6.18 -7.41 -6.35
CA ALA A 24 -5.50 -6.76 -7.47
C ALA A 24 -5.35 -5.25 -7.22
N GLY A 25 -4.32 -4.66 -7.83
CA GLY A 25 -4.17 -3.21 -7.90
C GLY A 25 -4.96 -2.59 -9.04
N TRP A 26 -5.08 -1.25 -9.03
CA TRP A 26 -5.64 -0.50 -10.14
C TRP A 26 -4.76 -0.62 -11.40
N ASP A 27 -5.38 -0.90 -12.54
CA ASP A 27 -4.81 -0.58 -13.85
C ASP A 27 -5.01 0.92 -14.12
N THR A 28 -4.05 1.73 -13.69
CA THR A 28 -4.13 3.20 -13.78
C THR A 28 -4.08 3.72 -15.21
N LYS A 29 -3.66 2.91 -16.19
CA LYS A 29 -3.73 3.27 -17.61
C LYS A 29 -5.17 3.13 -18.09
N LYS A 30 -5.78 1.97 -17.81
CA LYS A 30 -7.16 1.68 -18.22
C LYS A 30 -8.19 2.59 -17.55
N PHE A 31 -8.00 2.89 -16.27
CA PHE A 31 -8.94 3.68 -15.46
C PHE A 31 -8.50 5.12 -15.22
N SER A 32 -7.62 5.67 -16.08
CA SER A 32 -6.98 6.98 -15.86
C SER A 32 -7.99 8.11 -15.63
N ASP A 33 -9.01 8.24 -16.47
CA ASP A 33 -9.97 9.35 -16.40
C ASP A 33 -10.84 9.27 -15.13
N PHE A 34 -11.34 8.07 -14.83
CA PHE A 34 -12.09 7.82 -13.59
C PHE A 34 -11.26 8.15 -12.35
N LEU A 35 -10.01 7.68 -12.28
CA LEU A 35 -9.15 7.92 -11.14
C LEU A 35 -8.77 9.40 -11.01
N LYS A 36 -8.52 10.11 -12.12
CA LYS A 36 -8.28 11.56 -12.13
C LYS A 36 -9.45 12.32 -11.52
N GLU A 37 -10.67 12.00 -11.92
CA GLU A 37 -11.88 12.67 -11.43
C GLU A 37 -12.06 12.48 -9.92
N ILE A 38 -12.02 11.22 -9.46
CA ILE A 38 -12.20 10.89 -8.04
C ILE A 38 -11.06 11.43 -7.17
N VAL A 39 -9.81 11.33 -7.64
CA VAL A 39 -8.66 11.90 -6.93
C VAL A 39 -8.80 13.42 -6.80
N LEU A 40 -9.21 14.11 -7.86
CA LEU A 40 -9.41 15.55 -7.84
C LEU A 40 -10.52 15.96 -6.86
N GLU A 41 -11.63 15.23 -6.83
CA GLU A 41 -12.74 15.48 -5.90
C GLU A 41 -12.27 15.41 -4.44
N PHE A 42 -11.56 14.34 -4.07
CA PHE A 42 -11.08 14.15 -2.70
C PHE A 42 -9.97 15.14 -2.32
N LYS A 43 -9.04 15.42 -3.24
CA LYS A 43 -7.99 16.43 -3.00
C LYS A 43 -8.56 17.83 -2.84
N SER A 44 -9.62 18.18 -3.58
CA SER A 44 -10.32 19.46 -3.44
C SER A 44 -10.98 19.61 -2.07
N ALA A 45 -11.30 18.49 -1.40
CA ALA A 45 -11.77 18.45 -0.02
C ALA A 45 -10.64 18.40 1.03
N GLY A 46 -9.37 18.48 0.62
CA GLY A 46 -8.20 18.42 1.50
C GLY A 46 -7.85 17.01 1.99
N ILE A 47 -8.37 15.97 1.33
CA ILE A 47 -8.14 14.57 1.69
C ILE A 47 -6.92 14.05 0.92
N ARG A 48 -5.94 13.46 1.62
CA ARG A 48 -4.80 12.80 0.97
C ARG A 48 -5.27 11.55 0.23
N THR A 49 -4.84 11.37 -1.01
CA THR A 49 -5.23 10.21 -1.83
C THR A 49 -4.09 9.21 -1.96
N SER A 50 -4.45 7.92 -1.93
CA SER A 50 -3.56 6.80 -2.22
C SER A 50 -4.23 5.86 -3.22
N LEU A 51 -3.47 5.35 -4.20
CA LEU A 51 -3.95 4.33 -5.12
C LEU A 51 -3.34 2.97 -4.78
N PHE A 52 -4.17 1.95 -4.60
CA PHE A 52 -3.72 0.58 -4.39
C PHE A 52 -3.21 -0.02 -5.71
N LEU A 53 -1.96 -0.46 -5.77
CA LEU A 53 -1.29 -0.92 -7.00
C LEU A 53 -0.52 -2.21 -6.79
N ASP A 54 -0.53 -3.04 -7.84
CA ASP A 54 0.45 -4.12 -7.99
C ASP A 54 1.87 -3.55 -8.09
N PRO A 55 2.92 -4.33 -7.76
CA PRO A 55 4.30 -3.90 -7.87
C PRO A 55 4.77 -3.86 -9.33
N ASN A 56 4.22 -2.93 -10.12
CA ASN A 56 4.52 -2.73 -11.53
C ASN A 56 4.97 -1.28 -11.82
N PRO A 57 6.25 -1.05 -12.17
CA PRO A 57 6.76 0.29 -12.49
C PRO A 57 6.02 0.98 -13.63
N ASP A 58 5.45 0.21 -14.57
CA ASP A 58 4.77 0.75 -15.75
C ASP A 58 3.45 1.46 -15.42
N MET A 59 2.90 1.22 -14.23
CA MET A 59 1.67 1.89 -13.76
C MET A 59 1.96 3.24 -13.10
N ILE A 60 3.19 3.48 -12.66
CA ILE A 60 3.52 4.64 -11.83
C ILE A 60 3.32 5.96 -12.56
N GLU A 61 3.66 6.05 -13.84
CA GLU A 61 3.46 7.29 -14.60
C GLU A 61 1.98 7.65 -14.72
N SER A 62 1.13 6.67 -15.05
CA SER A 62 -0.31 6.86 -15.08
C SER A 62 -0.90 7.16 -13.70
N ALA A 63 -0.39 6.56 -12.63
CA ALA A 63 -0.79 6.87 -11.26
C ALA A 63 -0.45 8.33 -10.91
N PHE A 64 0.77 8.78 -11.21
CA PHE A 64 1.19 10.17 -11.00
C PHE A 64 0.29 11.15 -11.77
N GLN A 65 -0.05 10.84 -13.02
CA GLN A 65 -0.94 11.67 -13.84
C GLN A 65 -2.37 11.79 -13.30
N THR A 66 -2.80 10.92 -12.37
CA THR A 66 -4.07 11.10 -11.65
C THR A 66 -4.03 12.27 -10.67
N GLY A 67 -2.85 12.71 -10.29
CA GLY A 67 -2.65 13.70 -9.23
C GLY A 67 -2.69 13.10 -7.83
N THR A 68 -2.66 11.77 -7.67
CA THR A 68 -2.64 11.11 -6.35
C THR A 68 -1.42 11.55 -5.53
N ASP A 69 -1.55 11.57 -4.21
CA ASP A 69 -0.43 11.90 -3.31
C ASP A 69 0.47 10.70 -3.07
N ARG A 70 -0.13 9.51 -3.00
CA ARG A 70 0.56 8.26 -2.68
C ARG A 70 0.11 7.10 -3.56
N ILE A 71 0.91 6.04 -3.51
CA ILE A 71 0.52 4.69 -3.91
C ILE A 71 0.60 3.77 -2.68
N GLU A 72 -0.18 2.70 -2.69
CA GLU A 72 -0.08 1.62 -1.72
C GLU A 72 0.23 0.32 -2.45
N LEU A 73 1.42 -0.23 -2.19
CA LEU A 73 1.87 -1.46 -2.84
C LEU A 73 1.15 -2.68 -2.23
N TYR A 74 0.53 -3.48 -3.09
CA TYR A 74 -0.11 -4.74 -2.75
C TYR A 74 0.92 -5.86 -2.52
N THR A 75 1.12 -6.30 -1.27
CA THR A 75 2.25 -7.18 -0.92
C THR A 75 1.97 -8.68 -0.80
N GLU A 76 0.82 -9.19 -1.29
CA GLU A 76 0.50 -10.64 -1.21
C GLU A 76 1.58 -11.52 -1.87
N MET A 77 1.99 -11.20 -3.11
CA MET A 77 3.01 -11.99 -3.81
C MET A 77 4.34 -12.00 -3.05
N TYR A 78 4.73 -10.86 -2.47
CA TYR A 78 5.90 -10.79 -1.60
C TYR A 78 5.75 -11.68 -0.36
N ALA A 79 4.61 -11.59 0.34
CA ALA A 79 4.36 -12.33 1.57
C ALA A 79 4.36 -13.85 1.32
N THR A 80 3.77 -14.28 0.20
CA THR A 80 3.70 -15.68 -0.23
C THR A 80 5.08 -16.26 -0.52
N ASP A 81 5.91 -15.54 -1.28
CA ASP A 81 7.23 -16.02 -1.69
C ASP A 81 8.34 -15.75 -0.66
N TYR A 82 8.03 -15.06 0.44
CA TYR A 82 9.03 -14.57 1.39
C TYR A 82 9.94 -15.69 1.94
N GLN A 83 9.35 -16.79 2.41
CA GLN A 83 10.12 -17.87 3.06
C GLN A 83 11.10 -18.56 2.11
N ALA A 84 10.68 -18.79 0.87
CA ALA A 84 11.49 -19.50 -0.11
C ALA A 84 12.45 -18.58 -0.88
N HIS A 85 12.01 -17.36 -1.22
CA HIS A 85 12.68 -16.51 -2.21
C HIS A 85 12.62 -15.00 -1.91
N ARG A 86 12.72 -14.55 -0.64
CA ARG A 86 12.60 -13.11 -0.27
C ARG A 86 13.36 -12.12 -1.14
N GLU A 87 14.59 -12.44 -1.56
CA GLU A 87 15.44 -11.56 -2.36
C GLU A 87 14.92 -11.38 -3.79
N GLN A 88 14.22 -12.39 -4.32
CA GLN A 88 13.55 -12.31 -5.62
C GLN A 88 12.18 -11.64 -5.48
N ALA A 89 11.42 -12.03 -4.44
CA ALA A 89 10.08 -11.55 -4.18
C ALA A 89 10.02 -10.02 -4.00
N ILE A 90 11.06 -9.41 -3.43
CA ILE A 90 11.12 -7.96 -3.19
C ILE A 90 11.48 -7.13 -4.43
N LYS A 91 12.03 -7.73 -5.50
CA LYS A 91 12.56 -6.97 -6.66
C LYS A 91 11.52 -6.10 -7.37
N PRO A 92 10.30 -6.61 -7.68
CA PRO A 92 9.28 -5.79 -8.32
C PRO A 92 8.91 -4.57 -7.46
N TYR A 93 8.75 -4.78 -6.15
CA TYR A 93 8.43 -3.73 -5.19
C TYR A 93 9.49 -2.64 -5.13
N LYS A 94 10.79 -3.01 -5.12
CA LYS A 94 11.89 -2.04 -5.16
C LYS A 94 11.88 -1.21 -6.44
N ALA A 95 11.67 -1.85 -7.59
CA ALA A 95 11.61 -1.16 -8.87
C ALA A 95 10.45 -0.16 -8.93
N THR A 96 9.28 -0.58 -8.47
CA THR A 96 8.07 0.26 -8.45
C THR A 96 8.21 1.41 -7.46
N ALA A 97 8.69 1.13 -6.24
CA ALA A 97 8.95 2.15 -5.22
C ALA A 97 9.99 3.18 -5.70
N LYS A 98 11.07 2.73 -6.34
CA LYS A 98 12.08 3.64 -6.91
C LYS A 98 11.44 4.58 -7.93
N LYS A 99 10.64 4.05 -8.87
CA LYS A 99 9.98 4.86 -9.90
C LYS A 99 8.97 5.83 -9.27
N ALA A 100 8.22 5.40 -8.25
CA ALA A 100 7.27 6.26 -7.53
C ALA A 100 7.98 7.42 -6.83
N ALA A 101 9.10 7.15 -6.15
CA ALA A 101 9.91 8.17 -5.49
C ALA A 101 10.51 9.18 -6.49
N GLU A 102 11.00 8.71 -7.64
CA GLU A 102 11.50 9.58 -8.73
C GLU A 102 10.43 10.55 -9.26
N MET A 103 9.16 10.17 -9.19
CA MET A 103 8.01 11.00 -9.57
C MET A 103 7.41 11.79 -8.40
N GLY A 104 7.99 11.70 -7.20
CA GLY A 104 7.52 12.42 -6.02
C GLY A 104 6.26 11.85 -5.36
N LEU A 105 5.86 10.61 -5.69
CA LEU A 105 4.74 9.94 -5.02
C LEU A 105 5.20 9.37 -3.67
N GLY A 106 4.38 9.56 -2.63
CA GLY A 106 4.58 8.85 -1.37
C GLY A 106 4.28 7.36 -1.51
N ILE A 107 4.98 6.54 -0.74
CA ILE A 107 4.91 5.07 -0.85
C ILE A 107 4.35 4.52 0.45
N ASN A 108 3.18 3.89 0.35
CA ASN A 108 2.63 3.02 1.37
C ASN A 108 2.79 1.56 0.93
N ALA A 109 2.59 0.63 1.86
CA ALA A 109 2.43 -0.79 1.54
C ALA A 109 1.47 -1.48 2.51
N GLY A 110 0.86 -2.56 2.08
CA GLY A 110 -0.05 -3.32 2.92
C GLY A 110 -0.33 -4.70 2.33
N HIS A 111 -1.26 -5.40 2.96
CA HIS A 111 -1.67 -6.77 2.63
C HIS A 111 -0.61 -7.84 3.00
N ASP A 112 -0.97 -8.78 3.87
CA ASP A 112 -0.14 -9.92 4.32
C ASP A 112 1.26 -9.62 4.91
N LEU A 113 1.56 -8.35 5.22
CA LEU A 113 2.69 -8.01 6.06
C LEU A 113 2.45 -8.47 7.50
N ASN A 114 3.46 -9.08 8.10
CA ASN A 114 3.42 -9.67 9.44
C ASN A 114 4.75 -9.51 10.18
N LEU A 115 4.84 -9.97 11.43
CA LEU A 115 6.05 -9.88 12.25
C LEU A 115 7.29 -10.58 11.66
N ILE A 116 7.12 -11.49 10.70
CA ILE A 116 8.20 -12.29 10.11
C ILE A 116 8.78 -11.58 8.86
N ASN A 117 7.93 -10.93 8.05
CA ASN A 117 8.31 -10.38 6.75
C ASN A 117 8.42 -8.83 6.73
N LEU A 118 7.87 -8.13 7.72
CA LEU A 118 7.75 -6.66 7.67
C LEU A 118 9.10 -5.94 7.69
N SER A 119 10.02 -6.31 8.59
CA SER A 119 11.29 -5.59 8.73
C SER A 119 12.15 -5.67 7.47
N PHE A 120 12.16 -6.84 6.80
CA PHE A 120 12.87 -6.99 5.54
C PHE A 120 12.26 -6.10 4.45
N PHE A 121 10.93 -6.08 4.31
CA PHE A 121 10.24 -5.23 3.35
C PHE A 121 10.58 -3.75 3.58
N ALA A 122 10.39 -3.26 4.82
CA ALA A 122 10.64 -1.87 5.17
C ALA A 122 12.08 -1.40 4.90
N LYS A 123 13.08 -2.25 5.14
CA LYS A 123 14.49 -1.94 4.85
C LYS A 123 14.81 -1.90 3.35
N GLN A 124 14.07 -2.64 2.54
CA GLN A 124 14.32 -2.75 1.11
C GLN A 124 13.60 -1.67 0.28
N ILE A 125 12.49 -1.14 0.79
CA ILE A 125 11.66 -0.15 0.09
C ILE A 125 12.08 1.26 0.49
N PRO A 126 12.77 2.02 -0.39
CA PRO A 126 13.20 3.37 -0.08
C PRO A 126 11.99 4.28 0.10
N SER A 127 12.07 5.20 1.08
CA SER A 127 11.05 6.22 1.34
C SER A 127 9.64 5.66 1.64
N LEU A 128 9.54 4.44 2.17
CA LEU A 128 8.29 3.89 2.70
C LEU A 128 7.77 4.80 3.82
N GLN A 129 6.57 5.36 3.64
CA GLN A 129 5.98 6.36 4.53
C GLN A 129 5.00 5.74 5.54
N GLU A 130 4.32 4.65 5.16
CA GLU A 130 3.25 4.05 5.95
C GLU A 130 3.08 2.57 5.59
N VAL A 131 2.64 1.76 6.56
CA VAL A 131 2.16 0.40 6.30
C VAL A 131 0.79 0.18 6.90
N SER A 132 -0.11 -0.43 6.13
CA SER A 132 -1.49 -0.77 6.52
C SER A 132 -1.57 -2.27 6.81
N ILE A 133 -1.64 -2.65 8.10
CA ILE A 133 -1.63 -4.05 8.53
C ILE A 133 -2.86 -4.35 9.39
N GLY A 134 -3.70 -5.26 8.90
CA GLY A 134 -4.95 -5.67 9.54
C GLY A 134 -4.90 -7.10 10.07
N HIS A 135 -5.16 -8.08 9.19
CA HIS A 135 -5.40 -9.48 9.56
C HIS A 135 -4.31 -10.09 10.47
N ALA A 136 -3.04 -10.01 10.06
CA ALA A 136 -1.93 -10.58 10.83
C ALA A 136 -1.76 -9.91 12.20
N LEU A 137 -1.95 -8.59 12.28
CA LEU A 137 -1.91 -7.85 13.55
C LEU A 137 -3.01 -8.33 14.49
N ILE A 138 -4.24 -8.52 14.00
CA ILE A 138 -5.32 -9.03 14.84
C ILE A 138 -5.07 -10.49 15.27
N ALA A 139 -4.56 -11.33 14.37
CA ALA A 139 -4.21 -12.72 14.68
C ALA A 139 -3.16 -12.80 15.80
N ASP A 140 -2.09 -12.02 15.72
CA ASP A 140 -1.06 -11.96 16.76
C ASP A 140 -1.62 -11.39 18.09
N ALA A 141 -2.52 -10.40 18.01
CA ALA A 141 -3.17 -9.79 19.17
C ALA A 141 -4.06 -10.77 19.97
N LEU A 142 -4.56 -11.85 19.36
CA LEU A 142 -5.28 -12.90 20.10
C LEU A 142 -4.41 -13.60 21.15
N TYR A 143 -3.09 -13.63 20.95
CA TYR A 143 -2.15 -14.26 21.86
C TYR A 143 -1.38 -13.26 22.72
N LEU A 144 -1.01 -12.12 22.15
CA LEU A 144 -0.12 -11.14 22.80
C LEU A 144 -0.88 -9.99 23.48
N GLY A 145 -2.16 -9.79 23.13
CA GLY A 145 -2.91 -8.58 23.45
C GLY A 145 -2.56 -7.42 22.50
N LEU A 146 -3.54 -6.58 22.19
CA LEU A 146 -3.45 -5.56 21.14
C LEU A 146 -2.29 -4.57 21.36
N GLU A 147 -2.11 -4.09 22.59
CA GLU A 147 -1.05 -3.13 22.92
C GLU A 147 0.35 -3.70 22.63
N ASN A 148 0.63 -4.92 23.11
CA ASN A 148 1.92 -5.58 22.88
C ASN A 148 2.17 -5.85 21.40
N THR A 149 1.13 -6.29 20.67
CA THR A 149 1.22 -6.54 19.23
C THR A 149 1.56 -5.26 18.48
N ILE A 150 0.87 -4.14 18.74
CA ILE A 150 1.18 -2.86 18.09
C ILE A 150 2.65 -2.48 18.31
N GLN A 151 3.16 -2.62 19.53
CA GLN A 151 4.57 -2.34 19.82
C GLN A 151 5.52 -3.29 19.10
N ALA A 152 5.16 -4.57 18.96
CA ALA A 152 5.94 -5.55 18.22
C ALA A 152 6.06 -5.20 16.74
N TYR A 153 4.96 -4.81 16.09
CA TYR A 153 4.96 -4.37 14.69
C TYR A 153 5.73 -3.06 14.50
N LYS A 154 5.56 -2.07 15.38
CA LYS A 154 6.33 -0.82 15.33
C LYS A 154 7.83 -1.07 15.40
N ARG A 155 8.30 -2.00 16.24
CA ARG A 155 9.72 -2.37 16.32
C ARG A 155 10.27 -2.95 15.02
N GLN A 156 9.45 -3.58 14.18
CA GLN A 156 9.91 -4.07 12.87
C GLN A 156 10.24 -2.93 11.89
N LEU A 157 9.68 -1.74 12.11
CA LEU A 157 9.89 -0.54 11.30
C LEU A 157 11.02 0.35 11.84
N LEU A 158 11.49 0.11 13.06
CA LEU A 158 12.63 0.81 13.64
C LEU A 158 13.92 0.14 13.16
N ALA A 159 14.60 0.77 12.20
CA ALA A 159 15.93 0.40 11.73
C ALA A 159 16.80 1.64 11.59
#